data_AF-A0A7C7KN69-F1
#
_entry.id   AF-A0A7C7KN69-F1
#
_cell.length_a   1.000
_cell.length_b   1.000
_cell.length_c   1.000
_cell.angle_alpha   90.00
_cell.angle_beta   90.00
_cell.angle_gamma   90.00
#
_symmetry.space_group_name_H-M   'P 1'
#
loop_
_entity.id
_entity.type
_entity.pdbx_description
1 polymer ?
#
loop_
_entity_poly.entity_id
_entity_poly.type
_entity_poly.pdbx_seq_one_letter_code
_entity_poly.pdbx_strand_id
1 'polypeptide(L)'
;DARSPLLPSHYETIQVLQLLRVKSGDRILLVGPRGNWWTELLVRLGAGEVMVIEPDCQRRVALEKSWEAGDCGQLATDLGCSVTWGGLVELADIALSEDDEWDRILLTSSLPNLPVDLLRKLPKDGCGLVVIGSDEAPVIQLVTRAGKRELAAQWITCWSVDQFEEIVSEVIEGMDPPGDFEEVVEINEAAVLRAWTYANCDPLRDRFAPERSLRLIEEIWDSMAPFHPDDDGSDDIRARLSNDLFRMGHVLQQLGVFNLAVEHHSESFRMMPSAEAATFLGWALGQSGDTQASLAWCKKAIEVDPTLGNPWNDIGAILLTDGEPREAVPWLRAATEAPRYEAVGFPWLNLAKVHEKLGNKMDAFEAARQALEHLPEDLEAARIFDEFAEGLL
;
A
#
# COMPACT_ATOMS: atom_id res chain seq x y z
N ASP A 1 -13.16 13.30 11.02
CA ASP A 1 -12.00 12.57 10.49
C ASP A 1 -12.30 11.10 10.23
N ALA A 2 -13.26 10.81 9.34
CA ALA A 2 -13.66 9.43 9.04
C ALA A 2 -12.62 8.76 8.11
N ARG A 3 -11.50 8.35 8.70
CA ARG A 3 -10.56 7.43 8.10
C ARG A 3 -11.31 6.10 7.90
N SER A 4 -11.78 5.78 6.69
CA SER A 4 -12.31 4.43 6.43
C SER A 4 -11.17 3.43 6.50
N PRO A 5 -11.28 2.34 7.28
CA PRO A 5 -10.33 1.25 7.21
C PRO A 5 -10.70 0.33 6.03
N LEU A 6 -9.74 0.07 5.14
CA LEU A 6 -9.87 -1.00 4.15
C LEU A 6 -9.71 -2.35 4.89
N LEU A 7 -10.30 -3.41 4.35
CA LEU A 7 -10.18 -4.76 4.93
C LEU A 7 -8.70 -5.19 4.94
N PRO A 8 -8.20 -5.80 6.03
CA PRO A 8 -6.84 -6.29 6.04
C PRO A 8 -6.65 -7.39 5.00
N SER A 9 -5.45 -7.48 4.43
CA SER A 9 -5.18 -8.45 3.37
C SER A 9 -5.20 -9.89 3.89
N HIS A 10 -5.41 -10.85 2.98
CA HIS A 10 -5.39 -12.29 3.30
C HIS A 10 -4.08 -12.72 3.99
N TYR A 11 -2.94 -12.10 3.65
CA TYR A 11 -1.66 -12.43 4.27
C TYR A 11 -1.62 -12.02 5.75
N GLU A 12 -2.06 -10.79 6.07
CA GLU A 12 -2.11 -10.29 7.45
C GLU A 12 -3.04 -11.15 8.29
N THR A 13 -4.22 -11.42 7.73
CA THR A 13 -5.23 -12.29 8.32
C THR A 13 -4.63 -13.64 8.71
N ILE A 14 -3.94 -14.30 7.78
CA ILE A 14 -3.32 -15.61 8.04
C ILE A 14 -2.24 -15.50 9.12
N GLN A 15 -1.38 -14.47 9.10
CA GLN A 15 -0.33 -14.27 10.10
C GLN A 15 -0.91 -14.06 11.50
N VAL A 16 -1.92 -13.20 11.65
CA VAL A 16 -2.62 -12.97 12.92
C VAL A 16 -3.23 -14.27 13.43
N LEU A 17 -3.93 -15.03 12.57
CA LEU A 17 -4.54 -16.31 12.97
C LEU A 17 -3.49 -17.38 13.33
N GLN A 18 -2.35 -17.41 12.63
CA GLN A 18 -1.23 -18.29 12.96
C GLN A 18 -0.60 -17.96 14.32
N LEU A 19 -0.49 -16.68 14.66
CA LEU A 19 0.01 -16.22 15.95
C LEU A 19 -0.99 -16.49 17.08
N LEU A 20 -2.28 -16.30 16.81
CA LEU A 20 -3.35 -16.55 17.78
C LEU A 20 -3.48 -18.05 18.08
N ARG A 21 -3.09 -18.95 17.17
CA ARG A 21 -3.06 -20.41 17.39
C ARG A 21 -4.38 -20.92 17.97
N VAL A 22 -5.49 -20.56 17.31
CA VAL A 22 -6.84 -20.98 17.71
C VAL A 22 -6.91 -22.51 17.70
N LYS A 23 -7.44 -23.07 18.79
CA LYS A 23 -7.74 -24.49 18.94
C LYS A 23 -9.25 -24.69 18.98
N SER A 24 -9.67 -25.91 18.64
CA SER A 24 -11.08 -26.27 18.71
C SER A 24 -11.59 -26.14 20.14
N GLY A 25 -12.69 -25.40 20.32
CA GLY A 25 -13.33 -25.15 21.61
C GLY A 25 -12.79 -23.94 22.38
N ASP A 26 -11.80 -23.21 21.86
CA ASP A 26 -11.27 -22.01 22.52
C ASP A 26 -12.39 -20.95 22.71
N ARG A 27 -12.38 -20.28 23.87
CA ARG A 27 -13.14 -19.05 24.11
C ARG A 27 -12.33 -17.85 23.65
N ILE A 28 -12.87 -17.05 22.73
CA ILE A 28 -12.14 -15.96 22.09
C ILE A 28 -12.84 -14.63 22.35
N LEU A 29 -12.09 -13.68 22.90
CA LEU A 29 -12.52 -12.29 23.01
C LEU A 29 -11.97 -11.51 21.81
N LEU A 30 -12.87 -11.01 20.96
CA LEU A 30 -12.54 -10.23 19.77
C LEU A 30 -13.02 -8.79 19.98
N VAL A 31 -12.10 -7.82 19.99
CA VAL A 31 -12.39 -6.41 20.30
C VAL A 31 -12.12 -5.50 19.10
N GLY A 32 -13.14 -4.75 18.70
CA GLY A 32 -13.16 -3.79 17.61
C GLY A 32 -13.08 -4.34 16.18
N PRO A 33 -13.66 -5.52 15.85
CA PRO A 33 -13.51 -6.08 14.52
C PRO A 33 -14.19 -5.22 13.45
N ARG A 34 -13.44 -4.87 12.40
CA ARG A 34 -13.98 -4.18 11.23
C ARG A 34 -14.68 -5.16 10.31
N GLY A 35 -15.98 -5.36 10.51
CA GLY A 35 -16.79 -6.33 9.77
C GLY A 35 -16.83 -7.71 10.43
N ASN A 36 -17.74 -8.57 9.95
CA ASN A 36 -18.01 -9.89 10.52
C ASN A 36 -16.99 -10.97 10.16
N TRP A 37 -16.06 -10.67 9.26
CA TRP A 37 -15.18 -11.67 8.66
C TRP A 37 -14.20 -12.27 9.68
N TRP A 38 -13.67 -11.50 10.64
CA TRP A 38 -12.83 -12.02 11.72
C TRP A 38 -13.61 -13.07 12.52
N THR A 39 -14.83 -12.71 12.92
CA THR A 39 -15.75 -13.58 13.66
C THR A 39 -16.02 -14.86 12.88
N GLU A 40 -16.32 -14.76 11.58
CA GLU A 40 -16.56 -15.92 10.72
C GLU A 40 -15.33 -16.84 10.62
N LEU A 41 -14.13 -16.28 10.44
CA LEU A 41 -12.90 -17.07 10.37
C LEU A 41 -12.62 -17.79 11.68
N LEU A 42 -12.80 -17.13 12.83
CA LEU A 42 -12.61 -17.75 14.14
C LEU A 42 -13.58 -18.92 14.36
N VAL A 43 -14.84 -18.74 13.99
CA VAL A 43 -15.86 -19.81 13.99
C VAL A 43 -15.41 -20.99 13.12
N ARG A 44 -14.95 -20.72 11.89
CA ARG A 44 -14.47 -21.77 10.96
C ARG A 44 -13.20 -22.46 11.43
N LEU A 45 -12.35 -21.78 12.21
CA LEU A 45 -11.17 -22.36 12.86
C LEU A 45 -11.53 -23.21 14.09
N GLY A 46 -12.81 -23.26 14.47
CA GLY A 46 -13.33 -24.12 15.52
C GLY A 46 -13.41 -23.47 16.89
N ALA A 47 -13.47 -22.14 16.99
CA ALA A 47 -13.79 -21.48 18.25
C ALA A 47 -15.07 -22.08 18.86
N GLY A 48 -15.08 -22.27 20.18
CA GLY A 48 -16.28 -22.73 20.90
C GLY A 48 -17.17 -21.57 21.32
N GLU A 49 -16.56 -20.43 21.61
CA GLU A 49 -17.23 -19.19 21.99
C GLU A 49 -16.45 -18.00 21.41
N VAL A 50 -17.16 -17.04 20.82
CA VAL A 50 -16.59 -15.76 20.38
C VAL A 50 -17.44 -14.64 20.98
N MET A 51 -16.88 -13.89 21.93
CA MET A 51 -17.44 -12.63 22.38
C MET A 51 -16.88 -11.52 21.52
N VAL A 52 -17.75 -10.89 20.74
CA VAL A 52 -17.43 -9.75 19.89
C VAL A 52 -17.77 -8.47 20.63
N ILE A 53 -16.75 -7.70 20.97
CA ILE A 53 -16.89 -6.36 21.55
C ILE A 53 -16.67 -5.34 20.45
N GLU A 54 -17.70 -4.60 20.07
CA GLU A 54 -17.57 -3.41 19.22
C GLU A 54 -17.97 -2.18 20.04
N PRO A 55 -17.00 -1.35 20.47
CA PRO A 55 -17.27 -0.20 21.34
C PRO A 55 -18.22 0.84 20.72
N ASP A 56 -18.21 0.98 19.39
CA ASP A 56 -19.12 1.87 18.69
C ASP A 56 -20.49 1.19 18.50
N CYS A 57 -21.52 1.72 19.18
CA CYS A 57 -22.84 1.11 19.17
C CYS A 57 -23.46 1.00 17.76
N GLN A 58 -23.20 1.95 16.85
CA GLN A 58 -23.73 1.91 15.49
C GLN A 58 -23.05 0.82 14.67
N ARG A 59 -21.72 0.73 14.76
CA ARG A 59 -20.96 -0.34 14.10
C ARG A 59 -21.39 -1.69 14.62
N ARG A 60 -21.60 -1.82 15.94
CA ARG A 60 -22.10 -3.05 16.56
C ARG A 60 -23.44 -3.47 15.97
N VAL A 61 -24.42 -2.56 15.89
CA VAL A 61 -25.74 -2.83 15.27
C VAL A 61 -25.60 -3.22 13.79
N ALA A 62 -24.69 -2.59 13.06
CA ALA A 62 -24.43 -2.95 11.66
C ALA A 62 -23.80 -4.36 11.52
N LEU A 63 -22.86 -4.71 12.41
CA LEU A 63 -22.26 -6.05 12.46
C LEU A 63 -23.30 -7.11 12.80
N GLU A 64 -24.16 -6.88 13.79
CA GLU A 64 -25.24 -7.79 14.17
C GLU A 64 -26.21 -8.03 13.01
N LYS A 65 -26.71 -6.96 12.37
CA LYS A 65 -27.58 -7.08 11.20
C LYS A 65 -26.92 -7.82 10.05
N SER A 66 -25.64 -7.54 9.78
CA SER A 66 -24.88 -8.23 8.73
C SER A 66 -24.65 -9.71 9.07
N TRP A 67 -24.46 -10.05 10.35
CA TRP A 67 -24.33 -11.43 10.82
C TRP A 67 -25.61 -12.23 10.59
N GLU A 68 -26.75 -11.64 10.94
CA GLU A 68 -28.07 -12.25 10.78
C GLU A 68 -28.46 -12.42 9.31
N ALA A 69 -28.16 -11.43 8.47
CA ALA A 69 -28.50 -11.46 7.04
C ALA A 69 -27.64 -12.45 6.23
N GLY A 70 -26.42 -12.74 6.68
CA GLY A 70 -25.44 -13.54 5.93
C GLY A 70 -25.47 -15.05 6.20
N ASP A 71 -26.49 -15.58 6.87
CA ASP A 71 -26.55 -16.97 7.38
C ASP A 71 -25.39 -17.37 8.32
N CYS A 72 -24.57 -16.41 8.77
CA CYS A 72 -23.42 -16.66 9.64
C CYS A 72 -23.83 -17.19 11.03
N GLY A 73 -25.03 -16.84 11.51
CA GLY A 73 -25.61 -17.43 12.71
C GLY A 73 -25.87 -18.94 12.59
N GLN A 74 -26.35 -19.39 11.41
CA GLN A 74 -26.52 -20.81 11.15
C GLN A 74 -25.17 -21.52 11.03
N LEU A 75 -24.20 -20.90 10.34
CA LEU A 75 -22.82 -21.41 10.28
C LEU A 75 -22.22 -21.64 11.67
N ALA A 76 -22.34 -20.65 12.58
CA ALA A 76 -21.85 -20.78 13.95
C ALA A 76 -22.54 -21.92 14.69
N THR A 77 -23.86 -22.05 14.53
CA THR A 77 -24.65 -23.15 15.12
C THR A 77 -24.19 -24.51 14.60
N ASP A 78 -24.01 -24.65 13.28
CA ASP A 78 -23.59 -25.90 12.63
C ASP A 78 -22.18 -26.33 13.07
N LEU A 79 -21.31 -25.36 13.37
CA LEU A 79 -19.95 -25.57 13.85
C LEU A 79 -19.86 -25.63 15.39
N GLY A 80 -20.98 -25.49 16.11
CA GLY A 80 -21.03 -25.58 17.57
C GLY A 80 -20.36 -24.40 18.29
N CYS A 81 -20.29 -23.22 17.67
CA CYS A 81 -19.75 -22.00 18.24
C CYS A 81 -20.85 -21.08 18.74
N SER A 82 -20.75 -20.59 19.98
CA SER A 82 -21.58 -19.49 20.48
C SER A 82 -20.97 -18.15 20.07
N VAL A 83 -21.73 -17.25 19.47
CA VAL A 83 -21.29 -15.89 19.14
C VAL A 83 -22.19 -14.89 19.83
N THR A 84 -21.60 -14.03 20.66
CA THR A 84 -22.29 -12.97 21.39
C THR A 84 -21.70 -11.61 21.04
N TRP A 85 -22.52 -10.57 21.11
CA TRP A 85 -22.16 -9.19 20.77
C TRP A 85 -22.27 -8.32 22.01
N GLY A 86 -21.32 -7.42 22.21
CA GLY A 86 -21.27 -6.48 23.33
C GLY A 86 -20.55 -5.19 22.95
N GLY A 87 -20.66 -4.16 23.79
CA GLY A 87 -19.97 -2.88 23.63
C GLY A 87 -19.18 -2.52 24.87
N LEU A 88 -19.14 -1.23 25.23
CA LEU A 88 -18.36 -0.75 26.36
C LEU A 88 -18.82 -1.32 27.70
N VAL A 89 -20.12 -1.59 27.87
CA VAL A 89 -20.67 -2.19 29.09
C VAL A 89 -20.13 -3.60 29.30
N GLU A 90 -20.27 -4.48 28.31
CA GLU A 90 -19.76 -5.84 28.39
C GLU A 90 -18.22 -5.87 28.48
N LEU A 91 -17.53 -4.93 27.84
CA LEU A 91 -16.08 -4.79 27.97
C LEU A 91 -15.64 -4.45 29.40
N ALA A 92 -16.33 -3.51 30.06
CA ALA A 92 -16.09 -3.19 31.47
C ALA A 92 -16.33 -4.41 32.37
N ASP A 93 -17.46 -5.08 32.18
CA ASP A 93 -17.82 -6.26 32.97
C ASP A 93 -16.75 -7.36 32.86
N ILE A 94 -16.28 -7.64 31.64
CA ILE A 94 -15.20 -8.60 31.38
C ILE A 94 -13.89 -8.14 32.03
N ALA A 95 -13.51 -6.87 31.88
CA ALA A 95 -12.28 -6.32 32.45
C ALA A 95 -12.27 -6.41 33.99
N LEU A 96 -13.42 -6.18 34.63
CA LEU A 96 -13.59 -6.18 36.09
C LEU A 96 -13.86 -7.57 36.69
N SER A 97 -14.35 -8.53 35.91
CA SER A 97 -14.70 -9.89 36.36
C SER A 97 -13.50 -10.66 36.96
N GLU A 98 -13.59 -11.18 38.18
CA GLU A 98 -12.49 -11.96 38.79
C GLU A 98 -12.37 -13.38 38.22
N ASP A 99 -13.47 -13.93 37.69
CA ASP A 99 -13.61 -15.35 37.35
C ASP A 99 -13.59 -15.64 35.84
N ASP A 100 -13.67 -14.61 34.98
CA ASP A 100 -13.66 -14.81 33.53
C ASP A 100 -12.26 -15.11 32.98
N GLU A 101 -12.16 -16.22 32.24
CA GLU A 101 -10.99 -16.59 31.47
C GLU A 101 -11.31 -16.69 29.97
N TRP A 102 -10.43 -16.11 29.14
CA TRP A 102 -10.50 -16.13 27.69
C TRP A 102 -9.24 -16.76 27.12
N ASP A 103 -9.38 -17.87 26.40
CA ASP A 103 -8.24 -18.61 25.83
C ASP A 103 -7.44 -17.75 24.87
N ARG A 104 -8.12 -16.92 24.08
CA ARG A 104 -7.53 -16.00 23.11
C ARG A 104 -8.16 -14.61 23.23
N ILE A 105 -7.33 -13.58 23.12
CA ILE A 105 -7.79 -12.18 23.07
C ILE A 105 -7.20 -11.56 21.80
N LEU A 106 -8.03 -10.96 20.95
CA LEU A 106 -7.60 -10.26 19.74
C LEU A 106 -8.17 -8.85 19.72
N LEU A 107 -7.29 -7.85 19.75
CA LEU A 107 -7.64 -6.45 19.49
C LEU A 107 -7.22 -6.10 18.06
N THR A 108 -8.17 -5.59 17.27
CA THR A 108 -7.96 -5.23 15.86
C THR A 108 -7.83 -3.72 15.63
N SER A 109 -7.77 -2.95 16.73
CA SER A 109 -7.47 -1.51 16.76
C SER A 109 -6.43 -1.25 17.86
N SER A 110 -5.67 -0.16 17.75
CA SER A 110 -4.58 0.14 18.68
C SER A 110 -5.04 0.81 19.96
N LEU A 111 -4.32 0.55 21.05
CA LEU A 111 -4.43 1.26 22.32
C LEU A 111 -3.12 2.00 22.61
N PRO A 112 -3.16 3.11 23.37
CA PRO A 112 -1.95 3.82 23.74
C PRO A 112 -1.05 2.98 24.67
N ASN A 113 -1.67 2.15 25.52
CA ASN A 113 -0.98 1.34 26.52
C ASN A 113 -1.53 -0.09 26.54
N LEU A 114 -0.74 -1.01 27.12
CA LEU A 114 -1.10 -2.42 27.23
C LEU A 114 -2.32 -2.59 28.18
N PRO A 115 -3.43 -3.19 27.74
CA PRO A 115 -4.64 -3.36 28.57
C PRO A 115 -4.45 -4.50 29.58
N VAL A 116 -3.71 -4.25 30.67
CA VAL A 116 -3.26 -5.27 31.62
C VAL A 116 -4.43 -6.03 32.25
N ASP A 117 -5.50 -5.34 32.63
CA ASP A 117 -6.64 -5.97 33.31
C ASP A 117 -7.40 -6.91 32.38
N LEU A 118 -7.53 -6.55 31.10
CA LEU A 118 -8.07 -7.45 30.07
C LEU A 118 -7.14 -8.65 29.82
N LEU A 119 -5.83 -8.43 29.74
CA LEU A 119 -4.87 -9.49 29.46
C LEU A 119 -4.66 -10.47 30.63
N ARG A 120 -5.04 -10.08 31.86
CA ARG A 120 -5.06 -10.99 33.02
C ARG A 120 -6.10 -12.10 32.90
N LYS A 121 -7.10 -11.96 32.01
CA LYS A 121 -8.09 -13.00 31.70
C LYS A 121 -7.51 -14.15 30.89
N LEU A 122 -6.27 -14.05 30.41
CA LEU A 122 -5.61 -15.15 29.72
C LEU A 122 -5.31 -16.30 30.71
N PRO A 123 -5.68 -17.55 30.40
CA PRO A 123 -5.22 -18.71 31.15
C PRO A 123 -3.73 -18.96 30.89
N LYS A 124 -3.14 -19.96 31.56
CA LYS A 124 -1.71 -20.28 31.46
C LYS A 124 -1.25 -20.55 30.02
N ASP A 125 -2.06 -21.24 29.23
CA ASP A 125 -1.77 -21.58 27.83
C ASP A 125 -2.45 -20.63 26.83
N GLY A 126 -3.05 -19.53 27.33
CA GLY A 126 -3.72 -18.53 26.51
C GLY A 126 -2.75 -17.51 25.92
N CYS A 127 -3.18 -16.84 24.85
CA CYS A 127 -2.43 -15.74 24.27
C CYS A 127 -3.33 -14.59 23.80
N GLY A 128 -2.82 -13.37 23.97
CA GLY A 128 -3.41 -12.14 23.48
C GLY A 128 -2.60 -11.58 22.32
N LEU A 129 -3.26 -11.12 21.27
CA LEU A 129 -2.68 -10.26 20.24
C LEU A 129 -3.29 -8.88 20.41
N VAL A 130 -2.46 -7.92 20.79
CA VAL A 130 -2.86 -6.53 21.04
C VAL A 130 -1.99 -5.59 20.24
N VAL A 131 -2.58 -4.52 19.72
CA VAL A 131 -1.83 -3.49 19.00
C VAL A 131 -1.62 -2.29 19.90
N ILE A 132 -0.36 -1.91 20.11
CA ILE A 132 0.03 -0.84 21.03
C ILE A 132 0.78 0.24 20.26
N GLY A 133 0.38 1.49 20.44
CA GLY A 133 1.03 2.64 19.81
C GLY A 133 0.03 3.59 19.16
N SER A 134 0.48 4.83 18.94
CA SER A 134 -0.25 5.86 18.23
C SER A 134 -0.02 5.78 16.72
N ASP A 135 -0.88 6.49 15.97
CA ASP A 135 -1.01 6.58 14.50
C ASP A 135 0.25 6.35 13.63
N GLU A 136 1.46 6.71 14.07
CA GLU A 136 2.66 6.65 13.23
C GLU A 136 3.33 5.26 13.17
N ALA A 137 3.16 4.38 14.17
CA ALA A 137 3.71 3.02 14.13
C ALA A 137 3.09 2.09 15.20
N PRO A 138 1.81 1.70 15.08
CA PRO A 138 1.22 0.76 16.01
C PRO A 138 1.89 -0.61 15.88
N VAL A 139 2.27 -1.23 17.00
CA VAL A 139 3.00 -2.50 17.04
C VAL A 139 2.10 -3.61 17.59
N ILE A 140 1.97 -4.71 16.85
CA ILE A 140 1.31 -5.91 17.37
C ILE A 140 2.25 -6.61 18.36
N GLN A 141 1.72 -6.86 19.56
CA GLN A 141 2.40 -7.57 20.63
C GLN A 141 1.67 -8.90 20.89
N LEU A 142 2.44 -9.98 20.89
CA LEU A 142 1.98 -11.28 21.38
C LEU A 142 2.20 -11.32 22.89
N VAL A 143 1.11 -11.41 23.63
CA VAL A 143 1.10 -11.48 25.09
C VAL A 143 0.74 -12.89 25.52
N THR A 144 1.52 -13.45 26.44
CA THR A 144 1.27 -14.77 27.04
C THR A 144 1.44 -14.71 28.55
N ARG A 145 0.86 -15.68 29.27
CA ARG A 145 0.95 -15.74 30.73
C ARG A 145 2.20 -16.51 31.15
N ALA A 146 3.21 -15.80 31.66
CA ALA A 146 4.46 -16.40 32.15
C ALA A 146 4.33 -16.98 33.58
N GLY A 147 3.40 -16.45 34.37
CA GLY A 147 3.15 -16.87 35.74
C GLY A 147 1.76 -16.45 36.25
N LYS A 148 1.43 -16.74 37.52
CA LYS A 148 0.10 -16.45 38.08
C LYS A 148 -0.33 -14.98 37.94
N ARG A 149 0.62 -14.04 37.96
CA ARG A 149 0.37 -12.59 37.80
C ARG A 149 1.36 -11.92 36.84
N GLU A 150 2.08 -12.71 36.05
CA GLU A 150 3.14 -12.22 35.17
C GLU A 150 2.74 -12.44 33.71
N LEU A 151 2.78 -11.36 32.93
CA LEU A 151 2.56 -11.36 31.49
C LEU A 151 3.91 -11.18 30.79
N ALA A 152 4.14 -11.95 29.74
CA ALA A 152 5.25 -11.75 28.82
C ALA A 152 4.69 -11.20 27.51
N ALA A 153 5.20 -10.03 27.08
CA ALA A 153 4.84 -9.40 25.83
C ALA A 153 6.03 -9.43 24.87
N GLN A 154 5.81 -9.90 23.65
CA GLN A 154 6.81 -9.93 22.58
C GLN A 154 6.33 -9.05 21.43
N TRP A 155 7.19 -8.14 20.97
CA TRP A 155 6.94 -7.33 19.77
C TRP A 155 7.11 -8.20 18.54
N ILE A 156 6.11 -8.20 17.66
CA ILE A 156 6.13 -9.02 16.45
C ILE A 156 6.46 -8.15 15.24
N THR A 157 5.63 -7.15 14.94
CA THR A 157 5.78 -6.25 13.80
C THR A 157 4.84 -5.04 13.94
N CYS A 158 5.01 -4.02 13.11
CA CYS A 158 4.02 -2.96 12.97
C CYS A 158 2.75 -3.49 12.28
N TRP A 159 1.59 -3.01 12.73
CA TRP A 159 0.29 -3.26 12.12
C TRP A 159 -0.53 -1.98 12.19
N SER A 160 -0.64 -1.27 11.07
CA SER A 160 -1.18 0.09 11.01
C SER A 160 -2.72 0.14 11.06
N VAL A 161 -3.26 -0.30 12.20
CA VAL A 161 -4.69 -0.23 12.51
C VAL A 161 -5.08 1.13 13.10
N ASP A 162 -6.36 1.46 13.02
CA ASP A 162 -6.93 2.62 13.73
C ASP A 162 -6.71 2.52 15.24
N GLN A 163 -6.52 3.66 15.89
CA GLN A 163 -6.58 3.75 17.34
C GLN A 163 -8.04 3.70 17.82
N PHE A 164 -8.29 2.98 18.92
CA PHE A 164 -9.55 3.11 19.64
C PHE A 164 -9.73 4.52 20.21
N GLU A 165 -10.99 4.96 20.35
CA GLU A 165 -11.29 6.16 21.11
C GLU A 165 -10.80 6.04 22.56
N GLU A 166 -10.37 7.16 23.16
CA GLU A 166 -9.77 7.20 24.49
C GLU A 166 -10.64 6.50 25.56
N ILE A 167 -11.96 6.66 25.45
CA ILE A 167 -12.95 6.03 26.34
C ILE A 167 -12.80 4.51 26.43
N VAL A 168 -12.36 3.82 25.37
CA VAL A 168 -12.15 2.36 25.40
C VAL A 168 -11.04 1.99 26.38
N SER A 169 -9.95 2.76 26.39
CA SER A 169 -8.84 2.56 27.34
C SER A 169 -9.29 2.85 28.76
N GLU A 170 -10.04 3.95 28.97
CA GLU A 170 -10.54 4.35 30.28
C GLU A 170 -11.49 3.29 30.87
N VAL A 171 -12.38 2.72 30.04
CA VAL A 171 -13.33 1.67 30.44
C VAL A 171 -12.60 0.38 30.83
N ILE A 172 -11.57 -0.03 30.07
CA ILE A 172 -10.73 -1.18 30.43
C ILE A 172 -10.01 -0.95 31.77
N GLU A 173 -9.66 0.30 32.07
CA GLU A 173 -9.01 0.72 33.32
C GLU A 173 -9.99 0.93 34.50
N GLY A 174 -11.28 0.65 34.28
CA GLY A 174 -12.32 0.64 35.32
C GLY A 174 -13.17 1.90 35.41
N MET A 175 -13.14 2.77 34.40
CA MET A 175 -14.14 3.84 34.27
C MET A 175 -15.52 3.23 33.99
N ASP A 176 -16.57 3.77 34.63
CA ASP A 176 -17.93 3.38 34.32
C ASP A 176 -18.24 3.71 32.84
N PRO A 177 -18.66 2.72 32.05
CA PRO A 177 -18.92 2.93 30.63
C PRO A 177 -20.09 3.89 30.45
N PRO A 178 -20.03 4.80 29.46
CA PRO A 178 -21.19 5.60 29.10
C PRO A 178 -22.32 4.66 28.66
N GLY A 179 -23.56 5.02 28.96
CA GLY A 179 -24.71 4.28 28.44
C GLY A 179 -24.72 4.32 26.91
N ASP A 180 -25.25 3.29 26.27
CA ASP A 180 -25.42 3.27 24.81
C ASP A 180 -26.33 4.44 24.38
N PHE A 181 -25.76 5.42 23.69
CA PHE A 181 -26.53 6.46 23.03
C PHE A 181 -26.65 6.12 21.55
N GLU A 182 -27.86 5.91 21.06
CA GLU A 182 -28.14 5.89 19.62
C GLU A 182 -27.96 7.32 19.08
N GLU A 183 -26.72 7.76 18.91
CA GLU A 183 -26.46 8.87 18.00
C GLU A 183 -26.71 8.34 16.59
N VAL A 184 -27.47 9.05 15.75
CA VAL A 184 -27.66 8.69 14.34
C VAL A 184 -26.69 9.53 13.54
N VAL A 185 -25.51 8.98 13.24
CA VAL A 185 -24.61 9.60 12.26
C VAL A 185 -25.03 9.09 10.89
N GLU A 186 -25.77 9.90 10.15
CA GLU A 186 -25.95 9.65 8.71
C GLU A 186 -24.57 9.68 8.06
N ILE A 187 -24.13 8.53 7.52
CA ILE A 187 -23.00 8.47 6.61
C ILE A 187 -23.41 9.22 5.34
N ASN A 188 -23.17 10.54 5.33
CA ASN A 188 -23.48 11.36 4.18
C ASN A 188 -22.50 11.06 3.04
N GLU A 189 -22.95 11.30 1.80
CA GLU A 189 -22.16 11.06 0.59
C GLU A 189 -20.79 11.78 0.63
N ALA A 190 -20.72 12.93 1.31
CA ALA A 190 -19.48 13.67 1.52
C ALA A 190 -18.47 12.94 2.43
N ALA A 191 -18.92 12.18 3.43
CA ALA A 191 -18.05 11.35 4.27
C ALA A 191 -17.47 10.16 3.49
N VAL A 192 -18.31 9.52 2.66
CA VAL A 192 -17.85 8.45 1.75
C VAL A 192 -16.85 9.01 0.75
N LEU A 193 -17.15 10.15 0.13
CA LEU A 193 -16.26 10.80 -0.84
C LEU A 193 -14.91 11.12 -0.20
N ARG A 194 -14.89 11.75 0.98
CA ARG A 194 -13.64 12.02 1.71
C ARG A 194 -12.87 10.74 2.03
N ALA A 195 -13.54 9.69 2.49
CA ALA A 195 -12.87 8.42 2.78
C ALA A 195 -12.13 7.86 1.55
N TRP A 196 -12.77 7.90 0.37
CA TRP A 196 -12.13 7.49 -0.89
C TRP A 196 -11.01 8.43 -1.32
N THR A 197 -11.20 9.75 -1.19
CA THR A 197 -10.23 10.80 -1.54
C THR A 197 -8.92 10.68 -0.77
N TYR A 198 -8.95 10.15 0.45
CA TYR A 198 -7.78 10.05 1.33
C TYR A 198 -7.36 8.61 1.64
N ALA A 199 -7.95 7.60 0.96
CA ALA A 199 -7.69 6.19 1.24
C ALA A 199 -6.21 5.79 1.07
N ASN A 200 -5.49 6.42 0.14
CA ASN A 200 -4.09 6.09 -0.18
C ASN A 200 -3.08 7.10 0.39
N CYS A 201 -3.49 8.00 1.30
CA CYS A 201 -2.55 8.88 1.99
C CYS A 201 -1.57 8.12 2.88
N ASP A 202 -1.91 6.89 3.26
CA ASP A 202 -1.02 5.93 3.88
C ASP A 202 -1.16 4.59 3.11
N PRO A 203 -0.39 4.40 2.01
CA PRO A 203 -0.55 3.24 1.12
C PRO A 203 -0.18 1.90 1.79
N LEU A 204 0.30 1.94 3.04
CA LEU A 204 0.83 0.83 3.80
C LEU A 204 0.02 0.51 5.05
N ARG A 205 -0.98 1.35 5.38
CA ARG A 205 -1.85 1.25 6.54
C ARG A 205 -2.39 -0.17 6.78
N ASP A 206 -2.80 -0.85 5.71
CA ASP A 206 -3.43 -2.17 5.81
C ASP A 206 -2.51 -3.29 5.25
N ARG A 207 -1.19 -3.19 5.47
CA ARG A 207 -0.21 -4.19 4.98
C ARG A 207 0.75 -4.67 6.07
N PHE A 208 0.56 -5.91 6.51
CA PHE A 208 1.42 -6.68 7.41
C PHE A 208 2.59 -7.23 6.59
N ALA A 209 3.54 -6.37 6.25
CA ALA A 209 4.81 -6.77 5.65
C ALA A 209 5.97 -6.40 6.58
N PRO A 210 7.17 -6.98 6.41
CA PRO A 210 8.33 -6.56 7.18
C PRO A 210 8.52 -5.06 7.03
N GLU A 211 8.66 -4.33 8.13
CA GLU A 211 8.75 -2.86 8.19
C GLU A 211 9.69 -2.27 7.13
N ARG A 212 10.82 -2.94 6.87
CA ARG A 212 11.78 -2.53 5.83
C ARG A 212 11.19 -2.53 4.41
N SER A 213 10.34 -3.50 4.08
CA SER A 213 9.68 -3.59 2.77
C SER A 213 8.58 -2.54 2.65
N LEU A 214 7.87 -2.26 3.74
CA LEU A 214 6.90 -1.18 3.83
C LEU A 214 7.58 0.16 3.58
N ARG A 215 8.65 0.50 4.32
CA ARG A 215 9.39 1.75 4.11
C ARG A 215 9.93 1.91 2.69
N LEU A 216 10.44 0.84 2.07
CA LEU A 216 10.88 0.90 0.67
C LEU A 216 9.72 1.28 -0.27
N ILE A 217 8.53 0.72 -0.05
CA ILE A 217 7.34 1.05 -0.84
C ILE A 217 6.93 2.51 -0.61
N GLU A 218 6.95 2.98 0.64
CA GLU A 218 6.64 4.38 0.99
C GLU A 218 7.60 5.35 0.31
N GLU A 219 8.91 5.09 0.41
CA GLU A 219 9.95 5.89 -0.23
C GLU A 219 9.75 5.96 -1.76
N ILE A 220 9.37 4.85 -2.40
CA ILE A 220 9.08 4.82 -3.84
C ILE A 220 7.77 5.55 -4.17
N TRP A 221 6.75 5.41 -3.34
CA TRP A 221 5.46 6.10 -3.49
C TRP A 221 5.64 7.62 -3.46
N ASP A 222 6.39 8.12 -2.48
CA ASP A 222 6.64 9.54 -2.26
C ASP A 222 7.67 10.14 -3.23
N SER A 223 8.48 9.29 -3.88
CA SER A 223 9.43 9.75 -4.91
C SER A 223 8.75 10.37 -6.14
N MET A 224 7.45 10.14 -6.32
CA MET A 224 6.69 10.57 -7.49
C MET A 224 5.79 11.77 -7.18
N ALA A 225 6.14 12.91 -7.78
CA ALA A 225 5.30 14.09 -7.76
C ALA A 225 3.98 13.85 -8.52
N PRO A 226 2.86 14.46 -8.09
CA PRO A 226 1.64 14.44 -8.88
C PRO A 226 1.90 15.18 -10.20
N PHE A 227 1.46 14.61 -11.32
CA PHE A 227 1.64 15.21 -12.66
C PHE A 227 0.44 16.07 -13.08
N HIS A 228 -0.62 16.10 -12.27
CA HIS A 228 -1.71 17.07 -12.40
C HIS A 228 -1.53 18.20 -11.37
N PRO A 229 -1.03 19.38 -11.78
CA PRO A 229 -0.67 20.48 -10.88
C PRO A 229 -1.87 21.21 -10.27
N ASP A 230 -3.08 20.97 -10.77
CA ASP A 230 -4.34 21.48 -10.18
C ASP A 230 -4.83 20.63 -8.98
N ASP A 231 -4.02 19.71 -8.45
CA ASP A 231 -4.20 19.12 -7.12
C ASP A 231 -3.83 20.14 -6.03
N ASP A 232 -4.50 21.29 -6.05
CA ASP A 232 -4.42 22.36 -5.05
C ASP A 232 -5.16 22.00 -3.74
N GLY A 233 -5.57 20.73 -3.61
CA GLY A 233 -6.49 20.28 -2.58
C GLY A 233 -7.98 20.40 -2.96
N SER A 234 -8.31 20.72 -4.22
CA SER A 234 -9.68 20.63 -4.71
C SER A 234 -10.21 19.18 -4.71
N ASP A 235 -11.50 19.04 -4.41
CA ASP A 235 -12.26 17.78 -4.28
C ASP A 235 -12.40 16.96 -5.60
N ASP A 236 -11.50 17.11 -6.58
CA ASP A 236 -11.56 16.26 -7.78
C ASP A 236 -11.00 14.85 -7.47
N ILE A 237 -11.91 13.99 -7.05
CA ILE A 237 -11.66 12.57 -6.81
C ILE A 237 -11.00 11.89 -8.02
N ARG A 238 -11.33 12.31 -9.26
CA ARG A 238 -10.71 11.73 -10.45
C ARG A 238 -9.23 12.11 -10.56
N ALA A 239 -8.90 13.34 -10.16
CA ALA A 239 -7.54 13.84 -10.16
C ALA A 239 -6.63 12.98 -9.26
N ARG A 240 -7.09 12.80 -8.03
CA ARG A 240 -6.41 12.03 -6.99
C ARG A 240 -6.29 10.56 -7.33
N LEU A 241 -7.38 9.91 -7.75
CA LEU A 241 -7.33 8.49 -8.13
C LEU A 241 -6.35 8.24 -9.29
N SER A 242 -6.30 9.12 -10.29
CA SER A 242 -5.33 8.97 -11.38
C SER A 242 -3.89 9.07 -10.90
N ASN A 243 -3.58 10.02 -10.03
CA ASN A 243 -2.25 10.19 -9.43
C ASN A 243 -1.87 8.98 -8.56
N ASP A 244 -2.79 8.49 -7.73
CA ASP A 244 -2.56 7.32 -6.88
C ASP A 244 -2.32 6.05 -7.71
N LEU A 245 -3.13 5.83 -8.75
CA LEU A 245 -2.93 4.72 -9.69
C LEU A 245 -1.56 4.81 -10.36
N PHE A 246 -1.13 6.00 -10.76
CA PHE A 246 0.19 6.20 -11.33
C PHE A 246 1.32 5.90 -10.34
N ARG A 247 1.23 6.40 -9.10
CA ARG A 247 2.20 6.13 -8.04
C ARG A 247 2.29 4.64 -7.72
N MET A 248 1.14 3.96 -7.60
CA MET A 248 1.11 2.51 -7.37
C MET A 248 1.73 1.75 -8.55
N GLY A 249 1.44 2.17 -9.79
CA GLY A 249 2.07 1.61 -10.98
C GLY A 249 3.60 1.71 -10.92
N HIS A 250 4.12 2.87 -10.50
CA HIS A 250 5.56 3.06 -10.32
C HIS A 250 6.14 2.15 -9.24
N VAL A 251 5.49 2.04 -8.07
CA VAL A 251 5.88 1.11 -7.01
C VAL A 251 5.96 -0.32 -7.55
N LEU A 252 4.92 -0.78 -8.24
CA LEU A 252 4.86 -2.13 -8.81
C LEU A 252 5.97 -2.36 -9.84
N GLN A 253 6.28 -1.36 -10.65
CA GLN A 253 7.34 -1.42 -11.63
C GLN A 253 8.73 -1.52 -10.99
N GLN A 254 9.01 -0.74 -9.93
CA GLN A 254 10.26 -0.83 -9.17
C GLN A 254 10.42 -2.19 -8.45
N LEU A 255 9.30 -2.79 -8.04
CA LEU A 255 9.26 -4.15 -7.48
C LEU A 255 9.36 -5.26 -8.54
N GLY A 256 9.40 -4.91 -9.84
CA GLY A 256 9.49 -5.87 -10.95
C GLY A 256 8.16 -6.56 -11.30
N VAL A 257 7.03 -6.07 -10.80
CA VAL A 257 5.69 -6.63 -11.02
C VAL A 257 5.02 -5.96 -12.22
N PHE A 258 5.61 -6.15 -13.40
CA PHE A 258 5.30 -5.37 -14.60
C PHE A 258 3.85 -5.50 -15.08
N ASN A 259 3.23 -6.69 -15.00
CA ASN A 259 1.85 -6.87 -15.46
C ASN A 259 0.85 -6.01 -14.66
N LEU A 260 1.00 -5.95 -13.34
CA LEU A 260 0.13 -5.09 -12.51
C LEU A 260 0.48 -3.62 -12.69
N ALA A 261 1.76 -3.28 -12.91
CA ALA A 261 2.14 -1.91 -13.26
C ALA A 261 1.47 -1.43 -14.55
N VAL A 262 1.41 -2.29 -15.58
CA VAL A 262 0.70 -2.02 -16.84
C VAL A 262 -0.78 -1.73 -16.59
N GLU A 263 -1.46 -2.52 -15.77
CA GLU A 263 -2.86 -2.27 -15.41
C GLU A 263 -3.02 -0.90 -14.75
N HIS A 264 -2.22 -0.59 -13.72
CA HIS A 264 -2.33 0.66 -12.96
C HIS A 264 -2.04 1.90 -13.82
N HIS A 265 -0.98 1.86 -14.64
CA HIS A 265 -0.69 2.96 -15.55
C HIS A 265 -1.75 3.12 -16.65
N SER A 266 -2.34 2.01 -17.12
CA SER A 266 -3.44 2.04 -18.09
C SER A 266 -4.71 2.66 -17.49
N GLU A 267 -5.05 2.30 -16.25
CA GLU A 267 -6.18 2.88 -15.51
C GLU A 267 -5.96 4.37 -15.26
N SER A 268 -4.78 4.75 -14.76
CA SER A 268 -4.38 6.15 -14.57
C SER A 268 -4.55 6.96 -15.85
N PHE A 269 -3.95 6.51 -16.95
CA PHE A 269 -4.06 7.17 -18.26
C PHE A 269 -5.50 7.26 -18.76
N ARG A 270 -6.35 6.24 -18.50
CA ARG A 270 -7.76 6.27 -18.91
C ARG A 270 -8.57 7.26 -18.08
N MET A 271 -8.29 7.36 -16.78
CA MET A 271 -8.94 8.31 -15.89
C MET A 271 -8.58 9.74 -16.28
N MET A 272 -7.29 10.00 -16.46
CA MET A 272 -6.77 11.26 -16.98
C MET A 272 -5.51 11.02 -17.82
N PRO A 273 -5.58 11.23 -19.14
CA PRO A 273 -4.43 11.09 -20.00
C PRO A 273 -3.29 12.03 -19.63
N SER A 274 -2.09 11.48 -19.43
CA SER A 274 -0.85 12.23 -19.26
C SER A 274 0.30 11.57 -20.03
N ALA A 275 1.31 12.38 -20.37
CA ALA A 275 2.49 11.87 -21.06
C ALA A 275 3.33 10.99 -20.13
N GLU A 276 3.37 11.30 -18.84
CA GLU A 276 4.03 10.51 -17.79
C GLU A 276 3.39 9.13 -17.69
N ALA A 277 2.06 9.03 -17.52
CA ALA A 277 1.39 7.73 -17.41
C ALA A 277 1.58 6.89 -18.69
N ALA A 278 1.52 7.51 -19.88
CA ALA A 278 1.81 6.83 -21.14
C ALA A 278 3.29 6.37 -21.25
N THR A 279 4.23 7.17 -20.76
CA THR A 279 5.67 6.83 -20.76
C THR A 279 5.94 5.63 -19.85
N PHE A 280 5.45 5.69 -18.60
CA PHE A 280 5.64 4.61 -17.63
C PHE A 280 4.92 3.31 -18.06
N LEU A 281 3.74 3.43 -18.68
CA LEU A 281 3.09 2.29 -19.33
C LEU A 281 3.96 1.68 -20.43
N GLY A 282 4.56 2.53 -21.28
CA GLY A 282 5.51 2.11 -22.30
C GLY A 282 6.73 1.39 -21.73
N TRP A 283 7.27 1.86 -20.61
CA TRP A 283 8.38 1.21 -19.90
C TRP A 283 7.99 -0.13 -19.31
N ALA A 284 6.85 -0.21 -18.61
CA ALA A 284 6.36 -1.44 -18.01
C ALA A 284 6.09 -2.52 -19.07
N LEU A 285 5.57 -2.15 -20.24
CA LEU A 285 5.39 -3.05 -21.39
C LEU A 285 6.72 -3.52 -22.00
N GLY A 286 7.70 -2.63 -22.13
CA GLY A 286 9.04 -3.00 -22.58
C GLY A 286 9.71 -3.99 -21.63
N GLN A 287 9.57 -3.77 -20.32
CA GLN A 287 10.11 -4.66 -19.29
C GLN A 287 9.38 -6.01 -19.18
N SER A 288 8.10 -6.07 -19.56
CA SER A 288 7.36 -7.33 -19.71
C SER A 288 7.64 -8.07 -21.03
N GLY A 289 8.43 -7.46 -21.92
CA GLY A 289 8.89 -8.05 -23.19
C GLY A 289 8.07 -7.65 -24.42
N ASP A 290 7.08 -6.76 -24.29
CA ASP A 290 6.27 -6.24 -25.40
C ASP A 290 6.83 -4.91 -25.93
N THR A 291 7.93 -5.00 -26.67
CA THR A 291 8.62 -3.86 -27.29
C THR A 291 7.72 -3.09 -28.27
N GLN A 292 6.81 -3.77 -28.97
CA GLN A 292 5.93 -3.11 -29.94
C GLN A 292 4.86 -2.27 -29.24
N ALA A 293 4.26 -2.80 -28.18
CA ALA A 293 3.33 -2.03 -27.36
C ALA A 293 4.04 -0.86 -26.65
N SER A 294 5.28 -1.06 -26.19
CA SER A 294 6.12 0.03 -25.64
C SER A 294 6.28 1.18 -26.63
N LEU A 295 6.69 0.90 -27.88
CA LEU A 295 6.82 1.93 -28.93
C LEU A 295 5.51 2.67 -29.22
N ALA A 296 4.38 1.95 -29.22
CA ALA A 296 3.07 2.57 -29.42
C ALA A 296 2.73 3.56 -28.29
N TRP A 297 3.04 3.20 -27.04
CA TRP A 297 2.82 4.06 -25.89
C TRP A 297 3.78 5.23 -25.79
N CYS A 298 5.06 5.08 -26.19
CA CYS A 298 5.96 6.22 -26.33
C CYS A 298 5.43 7.23 -27.37
N LYS A 299 4.93 6.77 -28.51
CA LYS A 299 4.27 7.66 -29.49
C LYS A 299 3.03 8.32 -28.89
N LYS A 300 2.26 7.59 -28.08
CA LYS A 300 1.10 8.15 -27.40
C LYS A 300 1.48 9.23 -26.38
N ALA A 301 2.57 9.04 -25.64
CA ALA A 301 3.08 10.04 -24.72
C ALA A 301 3.47 11.34 -25.45
N ILE A 302 4.11 11.22 -26.62
CA ILE A 302 4.44 12.35 -27.50
C ILE A 302 3.19 13.08 -28.01
N GLU A 303 2.13 12.33 -28.37
CA GLU A 303 0.85 12.94 -28.77
C GLU A 303 0.21 13.75 -27.64
N VAL A 304 0.40 13.33 -26.39
CA VAL A 304 -0.16 14.01 -25.21
C VAL A 304 0.68 15.22 -24.82
N ASP A 305 1.99 15.07 -24.74
CA ASP A 305 2.92 16.17 -24.52
C ASP A 305 4.22 15.96 -25.33
N PRO A 306 4.41 16.71 -26.44
CA PRO A 306 5.62 16.60 -27.26
C PRO A 306 6.86 17.20 -26.58
N THR A 307 6.69 17.95 -25.48
CA THR A 307 7.81 18.58 -24.77
C THR A 307 8.51 17.63 -23.81
N LEU A 308 7.88 16.51 -23.44
CA LEU A 308 8.48 15.46 -22.61
C LEU A 308 9.51 14.66 -23.41
N GLY A 309 10.78 14.70 -22.99
CA GLY A 309 11.89 14.10 -23.75
C GLY A 309 12.02 12.59 -23.64
N ASN A 310 11.52 11.97 -22.55
CA ASN A 310 11.70 10.53 -22.30
C ASN A 310 11.22 9.66 -23.47
N PRO A 311 9.98 9.82 -23.97
CA PRO A 311 9.47 8.99 -25.06
C PRO A 311 10.28 9.09 -26.36
N TRP A 312 10.81 10.27 -26.68
CA TRP A 312 11.66 10.48 -27.85
C TRP A 312 12.96 9.68 -27.74
N ASN A 313 13.60 9.75 -26.56
CA ASN A 313 14.81 8.99 -26.26
C ASN A 313 14.55 7.48 -26.33
N ASP A 314 13.43 7.03 -25.74
CA ASP A 314 13.10 5.62 -25.63
C ASP A 314 12.86 4.97 -27.00
N ILE A 315 12.12 5.65 -27.89
CA ILE A 315 11.94 5.17 -29.27
C ILE A 315 13.30 5.06 -29.98
N GLY A 316 14.16 6.07 -29.84
CA GLY A 316 15.50 6.05 -30.43
C GLY A 316 16.38 4.92 -29.88
N ALA A 317 16.35 4.67 -28.57
CA ALA A 317 17.09 3.60 -27.92
C ALA A 317 16.60 2.20 -28.34
N ILE A 318 15.28 2.03 -28.47
CA ILE A 318 14.67 0.79 -28.97
C ILE A 318 15.12 0.52 -30.41
N LEU A 319 15.02 1.51 -31.31
CA LEU A 319 15.46 1.38 -32.71
C LEU A 319 16.96 1.07 -32.84
N LEU A 320 17.80 1.69 -32.00
CA LEU A 320 19.24 1.39 -31.97
C LEU A 320 19.52 -0.05 -31.53
N THR A 321 18.71 -0.59 -30.60
CA THR A 321 18.79 -1.97 -30.11
C THR A 321 18.31 -2.97 -31.15
N ASP A 322 17.22 -2.64 -31.86
CA ASP A 322 16.64 -3.45 -32.94
C ASP A 322 17.50 -3.45 -34.23
N GLY A 323 18.59 -2.68 -34.27
CA GLY A 323 19.53 -2.67 -35.39
C GLY A 323 19.17 -1.68 -36.50
N GLU A 324 18.31 -0.70 -36.21
CA GLU A 324 17.86 0.35 -37.12
C GLU A 324 18.46 1.74 -36.75
N PRO A 325 19.80 1.90 -36.70
CA PRO A 325 20.43 3.12 -36.20
C PRO A 325 20.12 4.35 -37.06
N ARG A 326 19.85 4.19 -38.36
CA ARG A 326 19.45 5.32 -39.23
C ARG A 326 18.10 5.90 -38.82
N GLU A 327 17.16 5.03 -38.45
CA GLU A 327 15.82 5.45 -38.03
C GLU A 327 15.83 6.06 -36.63
N ALA A 328 16.79 5.66 -35.77
CA ALA A 328 16.93 6.20 -34.42
C ALA A 328 17.34 7.69 -34.36
N VAL A 329 18.16 8.18 -35.32
CA VAL A 329 18.70 9.55 -35.33
C VAL A 329 17.65 10.64 -35.13
N PRO A 330 16.55 10.72 -35.91
CA PRO A 330 15.56 11.78 -35.74
C PRO A 330 14.89 11.78 -34.37
N TRP A 331 14.64 10.60 -33.78
CA TRP A 331 14.03 10.48 -32.45
C TRP A 331 14.97 10.98 -31.35
N LEU A 332 16.23 10.58 -31.40
CA LEU A 332 17.21 11.01 -30.41
C LEU A 332 17.55 12.51 -30.52
N ARG A 333 17.56 13.08 -31.74
CA ARG A 333 17.68 14.53 -31.93
C ARG A 333 16.49 15.28 -31.32
N ALA A 334 15.27 14.80 -31.56
CA ALA A 334 14.09 15.39 -30.92
C ALA A 334 14.19 15.32 -29.38
N ALA A 335 14.72 14.23 -28.83
CA ALA A 335 14.95 14.11 -27.39
C ALA A 335 15.96 15.13 -26.85
N THR A 336 17.04 15.44 -27.59
CA THR A 336 18.01 16.48 -27.20
C THR A 336 17.44 17.90 -27.23
N GLU A 337 16.36 18.12 -27.99
CA GLU A 337 15.70 19.41 -28.15
C GLU A 337 14.46 19.57 -27.25
N ALA A 338 14.08 18.50 -26.54
CA ALA A 338 12.87 18.47 -25.72
C ALA A 338 13.00 19.35 -24.46
N PRO A 339 12.09 20.33 -24.23
CA PRO A 339 12.18 21.23 -23.08
C PRO A 339 12.02 20.57 -21.70
N ARG A 340 11.23 19.50 -21.61
CA ARG A 340 10.97 18.77 -20.35
C ARG A 340 11.73 17.45 -20.38
N TYR A 341 13.00 17.47 -20.01
CA TYR A 341 13.79 16.26 -19.92
C TYR A 341 14.90 16.36 -18.88
N GLU A 342 14.79 15.58 -17.80
CA GLU A 342 15.73 15.66 -16.68
C GLU A 342 17.05 14.94 -16.99
N ALA A 343 17.00 13.89 -17.80
CA ALA A 343 18.12 12.98 -18.03
C ALA A 343 18.92 13.34 -19.32
N VAL A 344 19.25 14.63 -19.47
CA VAL A 344 19.75 15.27 -20.72
C VAL A 344 20.93 14.55 -21.39
N GLY A 345 21.79 13.89 -20.63
CA GLY A 345 22.96 13.20 -21.19
C GLY A 345 22.65 11.91 -21.98
N PHE A 346 21.56 11.20 -21.69
CA PHE A 346 21.30 9.90 -22.30
C PHE A 346 20.98 9.94 -23.81
N PRO A 347 20.19 10.90 -24.32
CA PRO A 347 19.98 11.08 -25.76
C PRO A 347 21.29 11.38 -26.51
N TRP A 348 22.18 12.18 -25.92
CA TRP A 348 23.49 12.46 -26.49
C TRP A 348 24.36 11.20 -26.54
N LEU A 349 24.36 10.40 -25.47
CA LEU A 349 25.06 9.11 -25.45
C LEU A 349 24.49 8.15 -26.50
N ASN A 350 23.16 8.08 -26.64
CA ASN A 350 22.51 7.27 -27.65
C ASN A 350 22.80 7.77 -29.07
N LEU A 351 22.88 9.09 -29.30
CA LEU A 351 23.31 9.67 -30.58
C LEU A 351 24.75 9.30 -30.90
N ALA A 352 25.65 9.35 -29.90
CA ALA A 352 27.05 8.96 -30.07
C ALA A 352 27.16 7.50 -30.53
N LYS A 353 26.45 6.58 -29.86
CA LYS A 353 26.37 5.15 -30.22
C LYS A 353 25.77 4.93 -31.61
N VAL A 354 24.71 5.66 -31.95
CA VAL A 354 24.10 5.60 -33.29
C VAL A 354 25.09 6.02 -34.36
N HIS A 355 25.76 7.17 -34.18
CA HIS A 355 26.70 7.69 -35.16
C HIS A 355 27.97 6.85 -35.28
N GLU A 356 28.45 6.24 -34.18
CA GLU A 356 29.50 5.22 -34.19
C GLU A 356 29.10 4.02 -35.07
N LYS A 357 27.91 3.43 -34.85
CA LYS A 357 27.41 2.32 -35.68
C LYS A 357 27.27 2.68 -37.16
N LEU A 358 26.95 3.94 -37.47
CA LEU A 358 26.83 4.43 -38.84
C LEU A 358 28.18 4.80 -39.48
N GLY A 359 29.26 4.86 -38.71
CA GLY A 359 30.58 5.31 -39.17
C GLY A 359 30.72 6.83 -39.31
N ASN A 360 29.77 7.59 -38.76
CA ASN A 360 29.78 9.06 -38.78
C ASN A 360 30.71 9.60 -37.69
N LYS A 361 32.02 9.56 -37.93
CA LYS A 361 33.04 9.87 -36.91
C LYS A 361 32.88 11.25 -36.24
N MET A 362 32.64 12.30 -37.03
CA MET A 362 32.46 13.67 -36.51
C MET A 362 31.23 13.77 -35.60
N ASP A 363 30.09 13.28 -36.07
CA ASP A 363 28.84 13.34 -35.31
C ASP A 363 28.94 12.50 -34.03
N ALA A 364 29.63 11.35 -34.08
CA ALA A 364 29.87 10.48 -32.93
C ALA A 364 30.71 11.20 -31.86
N PHE A 365 31.81 11.84 -32.28
CA PHE A 365 32.66 12.64 -31.41
C PHE A 365 31.90 13.82 -30.76
N GLU A 366 31.14 14.58 -31.55
CA GLU A 366 30.38 15.73 -31.04
C GLU A 366 29.29 15.32 -30.05
N ALA A 367 28.55 14.25 -30.37
CA ALA A 367 27.53 13.71 -29.48
C ALA A 367 28.13 13.13 -28.19
N ALA A 368 29.27 12.43 -28.27
CA ALA A 368 29.98 11.92 -27.09
C ALA A 368 30.49 13.07 -26.20
N ARG A 369 30.99 14.15 -26.80
CA ARG A 369 31.38 15.37 -26.08
C ARG A 369 30.20 15.99 -25.33
N GLN A 370 29.04 16.10 -25.97
CA GLN A 370 27.81 16.60 -25.31
C GLN A 370 27.32 15.64 -24.21
N ALA A 371 27.40 14.33 -24.42
CA ALA A 371 27.06 13.35 -23.40
C ALA A 371 27.92 13.53 -22.15
N LEU A 372 29.24 13.71 -22.30
CA LEU A 372 30.19 13.90 -21.21
C LEU A 372 30.02 15.24 -20.46
N GLU A 373 29.44 16.27 -21.09
CA GLU A 373 29.08 17.51 -20.38
C GLU A 373 28.01 17.26 -19.30
N HIS A 374 27.14 16.25 -19.49
CA HIS A 374 26.08 15.88 -18.57
C HIS A 374 26.37 14.59 -17.77
N LEU A 375 27.21 13.70 -18.31
CA LEU A 375 27.57 12.40 -17.76
C LEU A 375 29.11 12.25 -17.74
N PRO A 376 29.83 13.02 -16.91
CA PRO A 376 31.30 13.12 -16.97
C PRO A 376 32.03 11.81 -16.63
N GLU A 377 31.35 10.87 -15.97
CA GLU A 377 31.91 9.56 -15.56
C GLU A 377 31.42 8.40 -16.44
N ASP A 378 30.63 8.67 -17.49
CA ASP A 378 30.15 7.62 -18.38
C ASP A 378 31.28 7.07 -19.26
N LEU A 379 31.65 5.82 -18.99
CA LEU A 379 32.78 5.14 -19.63
C LEU A 379 32.56 4.94 -21.14
N GLU A 380 31.31 4.76 -21.56
CA GLU A 380 30.98 4.49 -22.96
C GLU A 380 31.05 5.79 -23.77
N ALA A 381 30.54 6.89 -23.22
CA ALA A 381 30.72 8.23 -23.79
C ALA A 381 32.21 8.59 -23.91
N ALA A 382 33.01 8.34 -22.86
CA ALA A 382 34.44 8.59 -22.86
C ALA A 382 35.18 7.76 -23.92
N ARG A 383 34.85 6.47 -24.04
CA ARG A 383 35.42 5.59 -25.06
C ARG A 383 35.17 6.11 -26.47
N ILE A 384 33.91 6.45 -26.80
CA ILE A 384 33.55 6.96 -28.13
C ILE A 384 34.24 8.30 -28.39
N PHE A 385 34.31 9.18 -27.38
CA PHE A 385 35.01 10.46 -27.48
C PHE A 385 36.49 10.27 -27.82
N ASP A 386 37.21 9.44 -27.06
CA ASP A 386 38.65 9.23 -27.24
C ASP A 386 38.97 8.55 -28.58
N GLU A 387 38.20 7.51 -28.95
CA GLU A 387 38.39 6.76 -30.21
C GLU A 387 38.28 7.67 -31.44
N PHE A 388 37.32 8.59 -31.44
CA PHE A 388 37.12 9.50 -32.57
C PHE A 388 37.90 10.82 -32.42
N ALA A 389 38.42 11.16 -31.24
CA ALA A 389 39.35 12.28 -31.06
C ALA A 389 40.68 12.03 -31.78
N GLU A 390 41.24 10.83 -31.67
CA GLU A 390 42.52 10.45 -32.29
C GLU A 390 42.47 10.47 -33.83
N GLY A 391 41.28 10.32 -34.42
CA GLY A 391 41.09 10.35 -35.88
C GLY A 391 40.87 11.75 -36.48
N LEU A 392 40.81 12.80 -35.65
CA LEU A 392 40.50 14.18 -36.05
C LEU A 392 41.65 15.17 -35.81
N LEU A 393 42.65 14.76 -35.05
CA LEU A 393 43.96 15.41 -34.89
C LEU A 393 44.92 14.94 -35.98
#